data_AF-B1Y5N5-F1
#
_entry.id   AF-B1Y5N5-F1
#
_cell.length_a   1.000
_cell.length_b   1.000
_cell.length_c   1.000
_cell.angle_alpha   90.00
_cell.angle_beta   90.00
_cell.angle_gamma   90.00
#
_symmetry.space_group_name_H-M   'P 1'
#
loop_
_entity.id
_entity.type
_entity.pdbx_description
1 polymer ?
#
loop_
_entity_poly.entity_id
_entity_poly.type
_entity_poly.pdbx_seq_one_letter_code
_entity_poly.pdbx_strand_id
1 'polypeptide(L)'
;MTSHPCARSALPLLLVCSAIATLWPAPAGAQPDRSHYQAVLEVTCNLPNGNVMKSTGFVWLDADRVVTALHAVAGCTRTQVYSEHLKKRLSATIDRVDLEADLALLKLGERLDVTPLKHLTAEPDLRSDRYRVVGYPLGIARMDSDEAVFADGLQGGMITLKDAYDSVRSQRDLFAGVAFPRTSATVFRVKSLLQPGQSGAPILDSKGRVVAIVDGGMLEGWRGLNWSIPAHKYLPGLPSSRDAKPTQPSEWANLFSSVTPAEPKSIVIPDRVRAGDSPTKVALKRVRTMTLAAFEQMLVRKGQPDGNITFIRQTLTPAEFDRLSFDIWEDPATGATFGVPASVKLAWNAGIAAVDASTPSGKARMIIGVLTSPSYADAKVSGRQAFLNPIVKLAQWKQSPASLTLSRDGDSVEYANNANFFHGVDRSTGQPVSLNLSLTVSGRQLLGYAVYGPEDIARDLSPQDLATYLMMQMGAQNLSDFAAH
;
A
#
# COMPACT_ATOMS: atom_id res chain seq x y z
N MET A 1 -54.42 63.29 26.81
CA MET A 1 -54.11 63.95 28.09
C MET A 1 -54.49 62.97 29.18
N THR A 2 -53.50 62.19 29.64
CA THR A 2 -52.90 62.30 30.99
C THR A 2 -53.94 62.02 32.08
N SER A 3 -53.78 61.11 33.03
CA SER A 3 -52.73 60.18 33.42
C SER A 3 -53.25 59.52 34.72
N HIS A 4 -52.81 58.30 34.99
CA HIS A 4 -52.83 57.57 36.27
C HIS A 4 -52.55 58.45 37.52
N PRO A 5 -52.87 58.04 38.78
CA PRO A 5 -52.69 56.66 39.30
C PRO A 5 -53.62 56.18 40.44
N CYS A 6 -53.63 54.86 40.70
CA CYS A 6 -53.52 54.35 42.08
C CYS A 6 -53.16 52.85 42.09
N ALA A 7 -52.16 52.52 42.90
CA ALA A 7 -51.55 51.20 43.05
C ALA A 7 -52.34 50.30 44.01
N ARG A 8 -52.26 48.98 43.82
CA ARG A 8 -52.27 47.97 44.89
C ARG A 8 -51.59 46.67 44.44
N SER A 9 -50.88 46.09 45.39
CA SER A 9 -49.84 45.07 45.31
C SER A 9 -50.30 43.67 44.89
N ALA A 10 -49.43 42.92 44.19
CA ALA A 10 -49.40 41.46 44.21
C ALA A 10 -47.98 40.94 43.87
N LEU A 11 -47.49 40.00 44.70
CA LEU A 11 -46.25 39.23 44.52
C LEU A 11 -46.24 38.47 43.18
N PRO A 12 -45.10 38.36 42.47
CA PRO A 12 -45.00 37.49 41.32
C PRO A 12 -44.68 36.05 41.74
N LEU A 13 -45.54 35.14 41.29
CA LEU A 13 -45.33 33.70 41.29
C LEU A 13 -44.21 33.36 40.29
N LEU A 14 -43.09 32.82 40.77
CA LEU A 14 -42.01 32.28 39.93
C LEU A 14 -42.52 31.03 39.21
N LEU A 15 -42.92 31.18 37.94
CA LEU A 15 -43.13 30.07 37.02
C LEU A 15 -41.78 29.50 36.59
N VAL A 16 -41.47 28.31 37.11
CA VAL A 16 -40.38 27.46 36.61
C VAL A 16 -40.82 26.89 35.27
N CYS A 17 -40.34 27.49 34.17
CA CYS A 17 -40.40 26.89 32.84
C CYS A 17 -39.46 25.68 32.79
N SER A 18 -40.00 24.49 33.03
CA SER A 18 -39.34 23.23 32.69
C SER A 18 -39.28 23.11 31.16
N ALA A 19 -38.12 23.45 30.59
CA ALA A 19 -37.81 23.15 29.20
C ALA A 19 -37.70 21.63 29.03
N ILE A 20 -38.75 21.01 28.51
CA ILE A 20 -38.69 19.64 28.00
C ILE A 20 -37.88 19.71 26.70
N ALA A 21 -36.57 19.45 26.81
CA ALA A 21 -35.73 19.20 25.65
C ALA A 21 -36.18 17.88 25.01
N THR A 22 -37.05 17.98 24.00
CA THR A 22 -37.32 16.87 23.09
C THR A 22 -36.01 16.54 22.37
N LEU A 23 -35.37 15.45 22.79
CA LEU A 23 -34.27 14.80 22.08
C LEU A 23 -34.80 14.31 20.72
N TRP A 24 -34.77 15.20 19.73
CA TRP A 24 -34.94 14.78 18.34
C TRP A 24 -33.71 13.91 18.01
N PRO A 25 -33.88 12.65 17.58
CA PRO A 25 -32.75 11.91 17.05
C PRO A 25 -32.21 12.71 15.87
N ALA A 26 -30.92 13.04 15.92
CA ALA A 26 -30.22 13.58 14.77
C ALA A 26 -30.50 12.63 13.58
N PRO A 27 -30.83 13.17 12.39
CA PRO A 27 -31.01 12.31 11.22
C PRO A 27 -29.73 11.48 11.07
N ALA A 28 -29.88 10.15 11.08
CA ALA A 28 -28.79 9.25 10.76
C ALA A 28 -28.24 9.70 9.40
N GLY A 29 -27.01 10.21 9.38
CA GLY A 29 -26.36 10.63 8.14
C GLY A 29 -26.43 9.47 7.17
N ALA A 30 -27.05 9.68 6.00
CA ALA A 30 -27.13 8.66 4.97
C ALA A 30 -25.71 8.15 4.68
N GLN A 31 -25.50 6.84 4.78
CA GLN A 31 -24.23 6.26 4.36
C GLN A 31 -24.00 6.60 2.89
N PRO A 32 -22.77 6.97 2.49
CA PRO A 32 -22.46 7.26 1.09
C PRO A 32 -22.88 6.08 0.21
N ASP A 33 -23.63 6.33 -0.86
CA ASP A 33 -23.98 5.30 -1.83
C ASP A 33 -22.70 4.81 -2.52
N ARG A 34 -22.31 3.55 -2.25
CA ARG A 34 -21.14 2.87 -2.83
C ARG A 34 -21.52 1.83 -3.88
N SER A 35 -22.75 1.84 -4.40
CA SER A 35 -23.22 0.90 -5.42
C SER A 35 -22.32 0.86 -6.65
N HIS A 36 -21.75 2.00 -7.03
CA HIS A 36 -20.81 2.13 -8.15
C HIS A 36 -19.50 1.35 -7.96
N TYR A 37 -19.11 0.96 -6.74
CA TYR A 37 -17.89 0.16 -6.51
C TYR A 37 -18.03 -1.26 -7.07
N GLN A 38 -19.27 -1.76 -7.23
CA GLN A 38 -19.53 -3.10 -7.77
C GLN A 38 -19.01 -3.28 -9.21
N ALA A 39 -18.88 -2.18 -9.96
CA ALA A 39 -18.36 -2.17 -11.32
C ALA A 39 -16.83 -2.14 -11.39
N VAL A 40 -16.11 -2.03 -10.27
CA VAL A 40 -14.64 -1.99 -10.22
C VAL A 40 -14.08 -3.40 -9.97
N LEU A 41 -13.09 -3.79 -10.77
CA LEU A 41 -12.59 -5.16 -10.89
C LEU A 41 -11.07 -5.22 -10.72
N GLU A 42 -10.57 -6.30 -10.09
CA GLU A 42 -9.14 -6.62 -10.13
C GLU A 42 -8.85 -7.18 -11.52
N VAL A 43 -7.86 -6.64 -12.22
CA VAL A 43 -7.37 -7.16 -13.50
C VAL A 43 -6.05 -7.90 -13.24
N THR A 44 -5.91 -9.06 -13.85
CA THR A 44 -4.72 -9.90 -13.73
C THR A 44 -4.20 -10.29 -15.11
N CYS A 45 -2.89 -10.15 -15.29
CA CYS A 45 -2.18 -10.44 -16.53
C CYS A 45 -1.04 -11.41 -16.26
N ASN A 46 -1.09 -12.59 -16.87
CA ASN A 46 -0.01 -13.56 -16.80
C ASN A 46 1.01 -13.26 -17.90
N LEU A 47 2.25 -13.01 -17.51
CA LEU A 47 3.35 -12.73 -18.43
C LEU A 47 4.01 -14.02 -18.94
N PRO A 48 4.67 -13.99 -20.12
CA PRO A 48 5.38 -15.16 -20.66
C PRO A 48 6.48 -15.72 -19.76
N ASN A 49 7.07 -14.89 -18.89
CA ASN A 49 8.08 -15.28 -17.92
C ASN A 49 7.51 -15.92 -16.64
N GLY A 50 6.20 -16.16 -16.57
CA GLY A 50 5.52 -16.76 -15.41
C GLY A 50 5.13 -15.76 -14.31
N ASN A 51 5.56 -14.50 -14.39
CA ASN A 51 5.10 -13.48 -13.44
C ASN A 51 3.63 -13.11 -13.69
N VAL A 52 2.98 -12.62 -12.64
CA VAL A 52 1.60 -12.13 -12.72
C VAL A 52 1.60 -10.64 -12.39
N MET A 53 1.04 -9.84 -13.28
CA MET A 53 0.73 -8.44 -13.03
C MET A 53 -0.69 -8.31 -12.52
N LYS A 54 -0.88 -7.54 -11.45
CA LYS A 54 -2.20 -7.13 -10.98
C LYS A 54 -2.41 -5.63 -11.17
N SER A 55 -3.63 -5.27 -11.53
CA SER A 55 -4.06 -3.89 -11.71
C SER A 55 -5.57 -3.77 -11.46
N THR A 56 -6.13 -2.60 -11.78
CA THR A 56 -7.55 -2.32 -11.65
C THR A 56 -8.18 -2.11 -13.01
N GLY A 57 -9.47 -2.43 -13.15
CA GLY A 57 -10.29 -1.97 -14.26
C GLY A 57 -11.71 -1.72 -13.80
N PHE A 58 -12.56 -1.21 -14.68
CA PHE A 58 -13.97 -0.98 -14.38
C PHE A 58 -14.87 -1.27 -15.57
N VAL A 59 -16.09 -1.73 -15.28
CA VAL A 59 -17.12 -2.01 -16.29
C VAL A 59 -17.62 -0.69 -16.89
N TRP A 60 -17.59 -0.57 -18.22
CA TRP A 60 -17.94 0.65 -18.95
C TRP A 60 -18.55 0.33 -20.31
N LEU A 61 -19.48 1.17 -20.81
CA LEU A 61 -20.40 0.91 -21.94
C LEU A 61 -21.41 -0.21 -21.70
N ASP A 62 -20.91 -1.40 -21.48
CA ASP A 62 -21.67 -2.65 -21.47
C ASP A 62 -21.18 -3.52 -20.33
N ALA A 63 -22.05 -4.40 -19.83
CA ALA A 63 -21.74 -5.25 -18.69
C ALA A 63 -20.67 -6.34 -18.95
N ASP A 64 -20.12 -6.40 -20.17
CA ASP A 64 -19.03 -7.29 -20.57
C ASP A 64 -17.80 -6.53 -21.13
N ARG A 65 -17.75 -5.21 -20.92
CA ARG A 65 -16.70 -4.33 -21.38
C ARG A 65 -16.01 -3.70 -20.19
N VAL A 66 -14.69 -3.86 -20.12
CA VAL A 66 -13.88 -3.36 -19.00
C VAL A 66 -12.80 -2.45 -19.52
N VAL A 67 -12.70 -1.25 -18.96
CA VAL A 67 -11.58 -0.34 -19.21
C VAL A 67 -10.50 -0.59 -18.16
N THR A 68 -9.24 -0.58 -18.60
CA THR A 68 -8.05 -0.63 -17.73
C THR A 68 -6.88 0.09 -18.43
N ALA A 69 -5.74 0.22 -17.76
CA ALA A 69 -4.52 0.72 -18.38
C ALA A 69 -3.94 -0.34 -19.35
N LEU A 70 -3.45 0.08 -20.52
CA LEU A 70 -2.93 -0.84 -21.53
C LEU A 70 -1.63 -1.49 -21.05
N HIS A 71 -0.73 -0.78 -20.37
CA HIS A 71 0.48 -1.38 -19.80
C HIS A 71 0.20 -2.51 -18.80
N ALA A 72 -0.99 -2.52 -18.17
CA ALA A 72 -1.37 -3.58 -17.26
C ALA A 72 -1.78 -4.88 -17.96
N VAL A 73 -2.06 -4.82 -19.27
CA VAL A 73 -2.53 -5.97 -20.07
C VAL A 73 -1.71 -6.22 -21.34
N ALA A 74 -0.74 -5.37 -21.65
CA ALA A 74 0.14 -5.55 -22.80
C ALA A 74 1.00 -6.82 -22.66
N GLY A 75 1.09 -7.61 -23.72
CA GLY A 75 1.91 -8.82 -23.74
C GLY A 75 1.45 -9.97 -22.82
N CYS A 76 0.23 -9.93 -22.28
CA CYS A 76 -0.28 -11.06 -21.49
C CYS A 76 -0.43 -12.32 -22.35
N THR A 77 -0.04 -13.45 -21.79
CA THR A 77 -0.46 -14.78 -22.27
C THR A 77 -1.89 -15.10 -21.87
N ARG A 78 -2.34 -14.57 -20.73
CA ARG A 78 -3.71 -14.72 -20.22
C ARG A 78 -4.11 -13.48 -19.43
N THR A 79 -5.30 -12.96 -19.70
CA THR A 79 -5.91 -11.88 -18.92
C THR A 79 -7.17 -12.39 -18.23
N GLN A 80 -7.31 -12.08 -16.95
CA GLN A 80 -8.51 -12.38 -16.18
C GLN A 80 -8.93 -11.17 -15.35
N VAL A 81 -10.23 -11.08 -15.07
CA VAL A 81 -10.77 -10.09 -14.13
C VAL A 81 -11.43 -10.79 -12.95
N TYR A 82 -11.40 -10.17 -11.77
CA TYR A 82 -12.09 -10.64 -10.58
C TYR A 82 -13.03 -9.55 -10.06
N SER A 83 -14.30 -9.92 -9.85
CA SER A 83 -15.30 -9.07 -9.19
C SER A 83 -15.36 -9.44 -7.72
N GLU A 84 -15.01 -8.50 -6.84
CA GLU A 84 -15.17 -8.70 -5.41
C GLU A 84 -16.65 -8.77 -4.99
N HIS A 85 -17.54 -8.05 -5.66
CA HIS A 85 -18.98 -8.08 -5.40
C HIS A 85 -19.58 -9.46 -5.68
N LEU A 86 -19.28 -10.02 -6.86
CA LEU A 86 -19.84 -11.29 -7.32
C LEU A 86 -19.00 -12.50 -6.88
N LYS A 87 -17.83 -12.26 -6.26
CA LYS A 87 -16.82 -13.28 -5.92
C LYS A 87 -16.48 -14.20 -7.10
N LYS A 88 -16.39 -13.60 -8.30
CA LYS A 88 -16.30 -14.32 -9.57
C LYS A 88 -15.08 -13.87 -10.37
N ARG A 89 -14.38 -14.84 -10.98
CA ARG A 89 -13.23 -14.58 -11.88
C ARG A 89 -13.60 -14.96 -13.31
N LEU A 90 -13.36 -14.06 -14.25
CA LEU A 90 -13.68 -14.21 -15.67
C LEU A 90 -12.43 -14.12 -16.53
N SER A 91 -12.39 -14.86 -17.64
CA SER A 91 -11.42 -14.59 -18.70
C SER A 91 -11.77 -13.29 -19.43
N ALA A 92 -10.73 -12.56 -19.82
CA ALA A 92 -10.87 -11.35 -20.61
C ALA A 92 -9.90 -11.39 -21.81
N THR A 93 -10.30 -10.76 -22.90
CA THR A 93 -9.45 -10.57 -24.08
C THR A 93 -9.42 -9.09 -24.44
N ILE A 94 -8.27 -8.60 -24.90
CA ILE A 94 -8.16 -7.21 -25.37
C ILE A 94 -8.99 -7.06 -26.65
N ASP A 95 -10.00 -6.20 -26.62
CA ASP A 95 -10.83 -5.85 -27.78
C ASP A 95 -10.23 -4.67 -28.55
N ARG A 96 -10.00 -3.55 -27.85
CA ARG A 96 -9.42 -2.31 -28.39
C ARG A 96 -8.34 -1.75 -27.47
N VAL A 97 -7.45 -0.94 -28.03
CA VAL A 97 -6.40 -0.24 -27.29
C VAL A 97 -6.30 1.19 -27.80
N ASP A 98 -5.84 2.10 -26.96
CA ASP A 98 -5.44 3.45 -27.32
C ASP A 98 -4.00 3.63 -26.84
N LEU A 99 -3.06 3.69 -27.79
CA LEU A 99 -1.63 3.82 -27.50
C LEU A 99 -1.28 5.23 -27.04
N GLU A 100 -2.03 6.25 -27.46
CA GLU A 100 -1.81 7.59 -26.97
C GLU A 100 -2.11 7.63 -25.48
N ALA A 101 -3.31 7.18 -25.10
CA ALA A 101 -3.83 7.30 -23.75
C ALA A 101 -3.45 6.16 -22.81
N ASP A 102 -2.71 5.15 -23.27
CA ASP A 102 -2.42 3.92 -22.51
C ASP A 102 -3.69 3.26 -21.94
N LEU A 103 -4.74 3.16 -22.78
CA LEU A 103 -5.99 2.52 -22.39
C LEU A 103 -6.23 1.21 -23.14
N ALA A 104 -6.79 0.23 -22.45
CA ALA A 104 -7.30 -1.00 -23.05
C ALA A 104 -8.78 -1.19 -22.74
N LEU A 105 -9.54 -1.57 -23.76
CA LEU A 105 -10.90 -2.07 -23.63
C LEU A 105 -10.86 -3.59 -23.73
N LEU A 106 -11.21 -4.25 -22.64
CA LEU A 106 -11.33 -5.70 -22.56
C LEU A 106 -12.76 -6.14 -22.87
N LYS A 107 -12.88 -7.31 -23.51
CA LYS A 107 -14.12 -8.08 -23.62
C LYS A 107 -14.07 -9.25 -22.65
N LEU A 108 -15.08 -9.35 -21.80
CA LEU A 108 -15.26 -10.46 -20.89
C LEU A 108 -15.90 -11.65 -21.62
N GLY A 109 -15.57 -12.86 -21.17
CA GLY A 109 -16.20 -14.09 -21.70
C GLY A 109 -17.71 -14.18 -21.43
N GLU A 110 -18.22 -13.42 -20.46
CA GLU A 110 -19.63 -13.32 -20.12
C GLU A 110 -19.97 -11.95 -19.53
N ARG A 111 -21.26 -11.57 -19.56
CA ARG A 111 -21.76 -10.33 -18.95
C ARG A 111 -21.81 -10.47 -17.44
N LEU A 112 -21.42 -9.41 -16.74
CA LEU A 112 -21.57 -9.27 -15.29
C LEU A 112 -22.93 -8.68 -14.96
N ASP A 113 -23.50 -9.06 -13.81
CA ASP A 113 -24.72 -8.43 -13.28
C ASP A 113 -24.34 -7.19 -12.44
N VAL A 114 -23.78 -6.19 -13.11
CA VAL A 114 -23.38 -4.90 -12.52
C VAL A 114 -23.74 -3.77 -13.46
N THR A 115 -24.04 -2.60 -12.91
CA THR A 115 -24.30 -1.41 -13.73
C THR A 115 -22.98 -0.82 -14.22
N PRO A 116 -22.75 -0.67 -15.53
CA PRO A 116 -21.54 -0.03 -16.04
C PRO A 116 -21.40 1.41 -15.52
N LEU A 117 -20.18 1.82 -15.21
CA LEU A 117 -19.91 3.19 -14.79
C LEU A 117 -20.19 4.17 -15.92
N LYS A 118 -20.77 5.31 -15.56
CA LYS A 118 -20.88 6.48 -16.45
C LYS A 118 -19.61 7.30 -16.31
N HIS A 119 -19.24 8.02 -17.37
CA HIS A 119 -18.14 8.98 -17.33
C HIS A 119 -18.66 10.38 -17.60
N LEU A 120 -17.90 11.40 -17.21
CA LEU A 120 -18.16 12.77 -17.62
C LEU A 120 -17.91 12.93 -19.12
N THR A 121 -18.80 13.62 -19.82
CA THR A 121 -18.70 13.87 -21.27
C THR A 121 -18.13 15.23 -21.61
N ALA A 122 -17.86 16.06 -20.60
CA ALA A 122 -17.27 17.38 -20.71
C ALA A 122 -16.09 17.50 -19.74
N GLU A 123 -15.22 18.50 -19.96
CA GLU A 123 -14.13 18.79 -19.06
C GLU A 123 -14.66 19.14 -17.65
N PRO A 124 -14.21 18.43 -16.60
CA PRO A 124 -14.59 18.72 -15.22
C PRO A 124 -13.90 19.97 -14.67
N ASP A 125 -14.59 20.74 -13.83
CA ASP A 125 -13.94 21.67 -12.92
C ASP A 125 -13.36 20.89 -11.71
N LEU A 126 -12.07 20.58 -11.79
CA LEU A 126 -11.31 19.79 -10.81
C LEU A 126 -11.22 20.42 -9.41
N ARG A 127 -11.73 21.64 -9.20
CA ARG A 127 -11.78 22.32 -7.89
C ARG A 127 -13.11 22.16 -7.16
N SER A 128 -14.16 21.81 -7.88
CA SER A 128 -15.55 21.94 -7.42
C SER A 128 -16.10 20.70 -6.73
N ASP A 129 -15.40 19.57 -6.81
CA ASP A 129 -15.89 18.28 -6.35
C ASP A 129 -14.86 17.56 -5.47
N ARG A 130 -15.31 16.51 -4.79
CA ARG A 130 -14.44 15.56 -4.10
C ARG A 130 -14.29 14.32 -4.95
N TYR A 131 -13.05 13.90 -5.15
CA TYR A 131 -12.75 12.76 -6.00
C TYR A 131 -12.22 11.59 -5.18
N ARG A 132 -12.50 10.36 -5.64
CA ARG A 132 -11.96 9.14 -5.05
C ARG A 132 -11.41 8.21 -6.12
N VAL A 133 -10.20 7.70 -5.90
CA VAL A 133 -9.70 6.53 -6.62
C VAL A 133 -10.35 5.30 -6.00
N VAL A 134 -10.85 4.38 -6.82
CA VAL A 134 -11.40 3.10 -6.34
C VAL A 134 -10.72 1.98 -7.09
N GLY A 135 -10.05 1.06 -6.38
CA GLY A 135 -9.31 0.02 -7.07
C GLY A 135 -8.68 -1.00 -6.15
N TYR A 136 -7.68 -1.71 -6.66
CA TYR A 136 -6.98 -2.79 -5.98
C TYR A 136 -5.50 -2.45 -5.87
N PRO A 137 -5.09 -1.71 -4.83
CA PRO A 137 -3.69 -1.38 -4.64
C PRO A 137 -2.81 -2.62 -4.39
N LEU A 138 -1.53 -2.50 -4.71
CA LEU A 138 -0.52 -3.53 -4.53
C LEU A 138 -0.42 -3.94 -3.06
N GLY A 139 -0.52 -5.24 -2.79
CA GLY A 139 -0.39 -5.79 -1.43
C GLY A 139 -1.68 -5.70 -0.60
N ILE A 140 -2.81 -5.35 -1.21
CA ILE A 140 -4.12 -5.37 -0.56
C ILE A 140 -4.99 -6.40 -1.27
N ALA A 141 -5.54 -7.35 -0.52
CA ALA A 141 -6.35 -8.44 -1.07
C ALA A 141 -7.78 -8.02 -1.48
N ARG A 142 -8.19 -6.81 -1.12
CA ARG A 142 -9.54 -6.28 -1.31
C ARG A 142 -9.48 -4.93 -2.00
N MET A 143 -10.61 -4.56 -2.59
CA MET A 143 -10.82 -3.22 -3.11
C MET A 143 -10.69 -2.19 -1.99
N ASP A 144 -10.01 -1.10 -2.30
CA ASP A 144 -9.86 0.05 -1.43
C ASP A 144 -10.22 1.34 -2.19
N SER A 145 -10.38 2.44 -1.44
CA SER A 145 -10.65 3.75 -2.00
C SER A 145 -9.95 4.87 -1.24
N ASP A 146 -9.28 5.73 -1.99
CA ASP A 146 -8.52 6.87 -1.48
C ASP A 146 -9.09 8.18 -2.01
N GLU A 147 -8.88 9.28 -1.28
CA GLU A 147 -9.18 10.61 -1.79
C GLU A 147 -8.20 10.98 -2.93
N ALA A 148 -8.74 11.44 -4.05
CA ALA A 148 -7.97 11.87 -5.19
C ALA A 148 -7.93 13.40 -5.24
N VAL A 149 -6.72 13.96 -5.32
CA VAL A 149 -6.54 15.42 -5.40
C VAL A 149 -5.81 15.73 -6.70
N PHE A 150 -6.43 16.49 -7.58
CA PHE A 150 -5.80 16.93 -8.81
C PHE A 150 -4.88 18.13 -8.58
N ALA A 151 -3.84 18.26 -9.40
CA ALA A 151 -3.07 19.49 -9.45
C ALA A 151 -3.85 20.56 -10.23
N ASP A 152 -3.72 21.81 -9.79
CA ASP A 152 -4.31 22.97 -10.42
C ASP A 152 -3.24 24.06 -10.54
N GLY A 153 -3.34 24.88 -11.58
CA GLY A 153 -2.36 25.90 -11.95
C GLY A 153 -2.95 26.90 -12.94
N LEU A 154 -2.18 27.95 -13.28
CA LEU A 154 -2.64 29.05 -14.14
C LEU A 154 -3.14 28.63 -15.54
N GLN A 155 -2.80 27.42 -15.98
CA GLN A 155 -3.15 26.86 -17.30
C GLN A 155 -4.28 25.82 -17.25
N GLY A 156 -4.91 25.60 -16.09
CA GLY A 156 -5.93 24.56 -15.88
C GLY A 156 -5.35 23.20 -15.49
N GLY A 157 -6.21 22.18 -15.47
CA GLY A 157 -5.89 20.83 -14.99
C GLY A 157 -5.27 19.89 -16.04
N MET A 158 -5.50 20.16 -17.33
CA MET A 158 -4.97 19.35 -18.44
C MET A 158 -3.62 19.85 -18.94
N ILE A 159 -2.71 18.91 -19.19
CA ILE A 159 -1.38 19.16 -19.74
C ILE A 159 -0.95 17.95 -20.58
N THR A 160 -0.03 18.11 -21.53
CA THR A 160 0.56 16.93 -22.18
C THR A 160 1.51 16.21 -21.23
N LEU A 161 1.66 14.90 -21.38
CA LEU A 161 2.61 14.12 -20.58
C LEU A 161 4.03 14.66 -20.74
N LYS A 162 4.41 15.06 -21.96
CA LYS A 162 5.67 15.73 -22.25
C LYS A 162 5.82 16.99 -21.38
N ASP A 163 4.89 17.93 -21.48
CA ASP A 163 5.03 19.25 -20.84
C ASP A 163 4.88 19.17 -19.32
N ALA A 164 4.13 18.19 -18.80
CA ALA A 164 4.06 17.89 -17.37
C ALA A 164 5.45 17.59 -16.77
N TYR A 165 6.38 17.10 -17.59
CA TYR A 165 7.69 16.59 -17.17
C TYR A 165 8.88 17.25 -17.88
N ASP A 166 8.67 18.35 -18.60
CA ASP A 166 9.72 19.09 -19.32
C ASP A 166 10.84 19.62 -18.41
N SER A 167 10.56 19.80 -17.11
CA SER A 167 11.54 20.25 -16.11
C SER A 167 12.35 19.13 -15.46
N VAL A 168 12.07 17.86 -15.79
CA VAL A 168 12.80 16.70 -15.25
C VAL A 168 14.05 16.50 -16.10
N ARG A 169 15.24 16.69 -15.50
CA ARG A 169 16.56 16.69 -16.19
C ARG A 169 16.86 15.44 -17.04
N SER A 170 16.13 14.34 -16.85
CA SER A 170 16.29 13.06 -17.56
C SER A 170 15.04 12.66 -18.37
N GLN A 171 14.17 13.60 -18.77
CA GLN A 171 12.91 13.31 -19.48
C GLN A 171 13.08 12.39 -20.70
N ARG A 172 14.18 12.53 -21.46
CA ARG A 172 14.46 11.63 -22.60
C ARG A 172 14.70 10.18 -22.19
N ASP A 173 15.39 9.96 -21.08
CA ASP A 173 15.68 8.61 -20.58
C ASP A 173 14.43 7.97 -19.97
N LEU A 174 13.50 8.79 -19.45
CA LEU A 174 12.26 8.36 -18.81
C LEU A 174 11.23 7.78 -19.78
N PHE A 175 11.23 8.26 -21.02
CA PHE A 175 10.35 7.77 -22.09
C PHE A 175 11.13 7.01 -23.17
N ALA A 176 12.43 6.75 -22.96
CA ALA A 176 13.22 5.93 -23.88
C ALA A 176 12.75 4.48 -23.78
N GLY A 177 12.45 3.85 -24.92
CA GLY A 177 12.00 2.45 -24.98
C GLY A 177 10.51 2.23 -24.70
N VAL A 178 9.81 3.27 -24.24
CA VAL A 178 8.38 3.27 -23.95
C VAL A 178 7.56 3.54 -25.21
N ALA A 179 6.56 2.70 -25.50
CA ALA A 179 5.65 2.90 -26.63
C ALA A 179 4.33 3.62 -26.26
N PHE A 180 3.88 3.53 -25.01
CA PHE A 180 2.61 4.08 -24.52
C PHE A 180 2.67 4.30 -22.99
N PRO A 181 2.00 5.32 -22.42
CA PRO A 181 1.28 6.38 -23.14
C PRO A 181 2.25 7.20 -23.99
N ARG A 182 1.75 7.79 -25.09
CA ARG A 182 2.59 8.67 -25.91
C ARG A 182 2.87 9.95 -25.12
N THR A 183 4.03 10.55 -25.32
CA THR A 183 4.38 11.82 -24.64
C THR A 183 3.42 12.96 -25.03
N SER A 184 2.72 12.85 -26.16
CA SER A 184 1.66 13.77 -26.59
C SER A 184 0.33 13.60 -25.85
N ALA A 185 0.16 12.52 -25.08
CA ALA A 185 -1.08 12.25 -24.36
C ALA A 185 -1.43 13.39 -23.41
N THR A 186 -2.69 13.80 -23.41
CA THR A 186 -3.21 14.77 -22.46
C THR A 186 -3.55 14.06 -21.16
N VAL A 187 -3.08 14.62 -20.05
CA VAL A 187 -3.26 14.04 -18.73
C VAL A 187 -3.77 15.07 -17.74
N PHE A 188 -4.46 14.59 -16.72
CA PHE A 188 -4.62 15.33 -15.48
C PHE A 188 -3.49 14.95 -14.53
N ARG A 189 -2.86 15.96 -13.93
CA ARG A 189 -1.89 15.74 -12.86
C ARG A 189 -2.61 15.44 -11.55
N VAL A 190 -2.10 14.46 -10.81
CA VAL A 190 -2.65 14.02 -9.52
C VAL A 190 -1.60 14.31 -8.44
N LYS A 191 -2.03 14.97 -7.36
CA LYS A 191 -1.22 15.31 -6.18
C LYS A 191 -1.28 14.22 -5.11
N SER A 192 -2.42 13.56 -4.97
CA SER A 192 -2.58 12.42 -4.05
C SER A 192 -1.68 11.26 -4.49
N LEU A 193 -1.32 10.40 -3.53
CA LEU A 193 -0.54 9.21 -3.81
C LEU A 193 -1.39 8.24 -4.64
N LEU A 194 -0.83 7.77 -5.76
CA LEU A 194 -1.36 6.65 -6.51
C LEU A 194 -0.42 5.47 -6.28
N GLN A 195 -1.00 4.33 -5.92
CA GLN A 195 -0.26 3.12 -5.57
C GLN A 195 -0.16 2.19 -6.78
N PRO A 196 0.94 1.43 -6.93
CA PRO A 196 0.99 0.34 -7.90
C PRO A 196 -0.24 -0.57 -7.75
N GLY A 197 -0.76 -1.13 -8.85
CA GLY A 197 -2.02 -1.89 -8.85
C GLY A 197 -3.28 -1.02 -9.03
N GLN A 198 -3.22 0.28 -8.74
CA GLN A 198 -4.30 1.20 -9.08
C GLN A 198 -4.32 1.59 -10.57
N SER A 199 -3.31 1.22 -11.39
CA SER A 199 -3.35 1.46 -12.84
C SER A 199 -4.63 0.88 -13.46
N GLY A 200 -5.34 1.70 -14.23
CA GLY A 200 -6.67 1.42 -14.78
C GLY A 200 -7.84 1.68 -13.83
N ALA A 201 -7.60 2.08 -12.58
CA ALA A 201 -8.65 2.42 -11.62
C ALA A 201 -9.41 3.68 -12.04
N PRO A 202 -10.74 3.72 -11.90
CA PRO A 202 -11.49 4.94 -12.09
C PRO A 202 -11.26 5.92 -10.94
N ILE A 203 -11.11 7.20 -11.28
CA ILE A 203 -11.27 8.32 -10.37
C ILE A 203 -12.70 8.82 -10.49
N LEU A 204 -13.46 8.76 -9.40
CA LEU A 204 -14.89 9.02 -9.35
C LEU A 204 -15.18 10.36 -8.70
N ASP A 205 -16.19 11.07 -9.20
CA ASP A 205 -16.78 12.22 -8.52
C ASP A 205 -17.77 11.80 -7.41
N SER A 206 -18.31 12.77 -6.68
CA SER A 206 -19.32 12.53 -5.63
C SER A 206 -20.61 11.84 -6.10
N LYS A 207 -20.84 11.75 -7.42
CA LYS A 207 -21.98 11.07 -8.06
C LYS A 207 -21.61 9.70 -8.64
N GLY A 208 -20.39 9.22 -8.40
CA GLY A 208 -19.89 7.93 -8.90
C GLY A 208 -19.61 7.92 -10.41
N ARG A 209 -19.44 9.09 -11.05
CA ARG A 209 -19.08 9.18 -12.48
C ARG A 209 -17.57 9.20 -12.62
N VAL A 210 -17.06 8.50 -13.64
CA VAL A 210 -15.63 8.47 -13.97
C VAL A 210 -15.20 9.82 -14.54
N VAL A 211 -14.25 10.45 -13.86
CA VAL A 211 -13.64 11.73 -14.21
C VAL A 211 -12.33 11.51 -14.94
N ALA A 212 -11.56 10.54 -14.46
CA ALA A 212 -10.27 10.16 -15.00
C ALA A 212 -9.97 8.68 -14.73
N ILE A 213 -8.95 8.14 -15.40
CA ILE A 213 -8.46 6.78 -15.21
C ILE A 213 -7.02 6.87 -14.72
N VAL A 214 -6.70 6.26 -13.58
CA VAL A 214 -5.33 6.19 -13.07
C VAL A 214 -4.46 5.46 -14.08
N ASP A 215 -3.30 6.02 -14.41
CA ASP A 215 -2.43 5.44 -15.43
C ASP A 215 -1.02 5.21 -14.88
N GLY A 216 -0.29 6.27 -14.59
CA GLY A 216 1.06 6.15 -14.06
C GLY A 216 1.44 7.23 -13.06
N GLY A 217 2.64 7.04 -12.51
CA GLY A 217 3.34 8.04 -11.74
C GLY A 217 4.81 8.07 -12.15
N MET A 218 5.61 8.93 -11.54
CA MET A 218 7.07 8.87 -11.67
C MET A 218 7.69 8.78 -10.30
N LEU A 219 8.78 8.02 -10.19
CA LEU A 219 9.56 7.93 -8.95
C LEU A 219 8.67 7.59 -7.74
N GLU A 220 7.69 6.69 -7.92
CA GLU A 220 6.65 6.36 -6.92
C GLU A 220 5.88 7.59 -6.36
N GLY A 221 5.63 8.59 -7.21
CA GLY A 221 4.83 9.79 -6.87
C GLY A 221 5.61 11.02 -6.39
N TRP A 222 6.95 10.99 -6.41
CA TRP A 222 7.79 12.14 -6.02
C TRP A 222 7.49 13.37 -6.90
N ARG A 223 7.18 14.50 -6.24
CA ARG A 223 6.81 15.83 -6.80
C ARG A 223 5.39 16.00 -7.39
N GLY A 224 4.43 15.13 -7.07
CA GLY A 224 3.08 15.24 -7.66
C GLY A 224 3.13 15.03 -9.19
N LEU A 225 3.96 14.06 -9.57
CA LEU A 225 4.15 13.56 -10.93
C LEU A 225 3.34 12.28 -11.14
N ASN A 226 2.17 12.20 -10.51
CA ASN A 226 1.16 11.21 -10.82
C ASN A 226 0.27 11.78 -11.91
N TRP A 227 -0.23 10.92 -12.78
CA TRP A 227 -1.15 11.34 -13.81
C TRP A 227 -2.29 10.35 -13.97
N SER A 228 -3.36 10.88 -14.56
CA SER A 228 -4.53 10.13 -14.92
C SER A 228 -5.03 10.62 -16.27
N ILE A 229 -5.69 9.71 -16.98
CA ILE A 229 -6.20 9.94 -18.32
C ILE A 229 -7.59 10.57 -18.23
N PRO A 230 -7.82 11.75 -18.82
CA PRO A 230 -9.12 12.41 -18.79
C PRO A 230 -10.19 11.55 -19.47
N ALA A 231 -11.18 11.10 -18.70
CA ALA A 231 -12.18 10.17 -19.18
C ALA A 231 -13.02 10.76 -20.32
N HIS A 232 -13.42 12.03 -20.19
CA HIS A 232 -14.20 12.75 -21.20
C HIS A 232 -13.49 12.88 -22.56
N LYS A 233 -12.16 12.86 -22.57
CA LYS A 233 -11.35 13.02 -23.79
C LYS A 233 -11.13 11.70 -24.51
N TYR A 234 -10.78 10.64 -23.77
CA TYR A 234 -10.27 9.40 -24.36
C TYR A 234 -11.29 8.25 -24.41
N LEU A 235 -12.20 8.15 -23.43
CA LEU A 235 -13.18 7.05 -23.43
C LEU A 235 -14.10 7.05 -24.67
N PRO A 236 -14.63 8.19 -25.17
CA PRO A 236 -15.50 8.17 -26.34
C PRO A 236 -14.86 7.56 -27.60
N GLY A 237 -13.53 7.73 -27.77
CA GLY A 237 -12.79 7.24 -28.94
C GLY A 237 -12.37 5.77 -28.82
N LEU A 238 -12.15 5.26 -27.61
CA LEU A 238 -11.55 3.94 -27.34
C LEU A 238 -12.24 2.77 -28.07
N PRO A 239 -13.58 2.64 -28.15
CA PRO A 239 -14.24 1.54 -28.88
C PRO A 239 -13.99 1.55 -30.39
N SER A 240 -13.68 2.72 -30.93
CA SER A 240 -13.43 2.95 -32.37
C SER A 240 -11.96 2.97 -32.75
N SER A 241 -11.05 2.87 -31.76
CA SER A 241 -9.61 2.89 -31.99
C SER A 241 -9.17 1.77 -32.95
N ARG A 242 -8.15 2.07 -33.77
CA ARG A 242 -7.55 1.16 -34.74
C ARG A 242 -6.09 0.83 -34.43
N ASP A 243 -5.62 1.23 -33.24
CA ASP A 243 -4.25 0.96 -32.83
C ASP A 243 -3.96 -0.55 -32.74
N ALA A 244 -2.73 -0.91 -33.12
CA ALA A 244 -2.26 -2.28 -33.03
C ALA A 244 -2.06 -2.69 -31.56
N LYS A 245 -2.54 -3.89 -31.21
CA LYS A 245 -2.40 -4.45 -29.86
C LYS A 245 -0.94 -4.83 -29.61
N PRO A 246 -0.29 -4.29 -28.57
CA PRO A 246 1.08 -4.67 -28.22
C PRO A 246 1.19 -6.15 -27.85
N THR A 247 2.18 -6.84 -28.40
CA THR A 247 2.47 -8.26 -28.11
C THR A 247 3.54 -8.45 -27.02
N GLN A 248 4.27 -7.38 -26.69
CA GLN A 248 5.27 -7.38 -25.64
C GLN A 248 4.77 -6.63 -24.40
N PRO A 249 5.18 -7.05 -23.18
CA PRO A 249 4.92 -6.28 -21.98
C PRO A 249 5.52 -4.88 -22.09
N SER A 250 4.83 -3.89 -21.55
CA SER A 250 5.38 -2.54 -21.48
C SER A 250 6.54 -2.48 -20.49
N GLU A 251 7.61 -1.77 -20.82
CA GLU A 251 8.66 -1.45 -19.85
C GLU A 251 8.10 -0.66 -18.66
N TRP A 252 7.01 0.10 -18.85
CA TRP A 252 6.26 0.77 -17.78
C TRP A 252 5.60 -0.17 -16.79
N ALA A 253 5.23 -1.38 -17.22
CA ALA A 253 4.52 -2.31 -16.37
C ALA A 253 5.39 -2.73 -15.17
N ASN A 254 6.71 -2.79 -15.34
CA ASN A 254 7.65 -3.05 -14.24
C ASN A 254 7.74 -1.89 -13.23
N LEU A 255 7.34 -0.68 -13.62
CA LEU A 255 7.41 0.52 -12.78
C LEU A 255 6.11 0.77 -11.99
N PHE A 256 4.94 0.37 -12.51
CA PHE A 256 3.63 0.70 -11.91
C PHE A 256 2.64 -0.46 -11.79
N SER A 257 2.87 -1.60 -12.45
CA SER A 257 2.04 -2.81 -12.26
C SER A 257 2.56 -3.69 -11.13
N SER A 258 1.65 -4.38 -10.44
CA SER A 258 1.99 -5.33 -9.37
C SER A 258 2.61 -6.60 -9.95
N VAL A 259 3.90 -6.59 -10.25
CA VAL A 259 4.62 -7.79 -10.71
C VAL A 259 4.93 -8.67 -9.49
N THR A 260 4.20 -9.77 -9.34
CA THR A 260 4.52 -10.80 -8.33
C THR A 260 5.46 -11.85 -8.95
N PRO A 261 6.57 -12.23 -8.29
CA PRO A 261 7.46 -13.29 -8.79
C PRO A 261 6.75 -14.65 -8.93
N ALA A 262 7.10 -15.42 -9.96
CA ALA A 262 6.48 -16.68 -10.36
C ALA A 262 6.43 -17.82 -9.30
N GLU A 263 7.25 -17.77 -8.25
CA GLU A 263 7.18 -18.73 -7.14
C GLU A 263 6.70 -18.06 -5.85
N PRO A 264 5.52 -18.43 -5.31
CA PRO A 264 5.07 -17.94 -4.02
C PRO A 264 5.92 -18.57 -2.92
N LYS A 265 6.98 -17.87 -2.49
CA LYS A 265 7.62 -18.18 -1.19
C LYS A 265 6.56 -17.99 -0.11
N SER A 266 6.27 -19.06 0.62
CA SER A 266 5.34 -19.02 1.74
C SER A 266 5.92 -19.75 2.94
N ILE A 267 5.59 -19.24 4.13
CA ILE A 267 6.03 -19.82 5.41
C ILE A 267 4.78 -20.08 6.22
N VAL A 268 4.47 -21.35 6.45
CA VAL A 268 3.36 -21.76 7.31
C VAL A 268 3.71 -21.43 8.76
N ILE A 269 2.78 -20.81 9.49
CA ILE A 269 2.86 -20.60 10.93
C ILE A 269 2.05 -21.73 11.60
N PRO A 270 2.70 -22.78 12.16
CA PRO A 270 2.02 -23.98 12.65
C PRO A 270 0.96 -23.71 13.71
N ASP A 271 1.24 -22.78 14.63
CA ASP A 271 0.35 -22.43 15.76
C ASP A 271 -1.01 -21.87 15.32
N ARG A 272 -1.18 -21.54 14.04
CA ARG A 272 -2.41 -20.99 13.46
C ARG A 272 -3.17 -21.98 12.58
N VAL A 273 -2.60 -23.15 12.28
CA VAL A 273 -3.25 -24.18 11.47
C VAL A 273 -4.30 -24.89 12.34
N ARG A 274 -5.60 -24.67 12.08
CA ARG A 274 -6.65 -25.47 12.72
C ARG A 274 -6.91 -26.75 11.94
N ALA A 275 -7.50 -27.75 12.60
CA ALA A 275 -7.92 -28.97 11.94
C ALA A 275 -8.93 -28.64 10.81
N GLY A 276 -8.56 -28.94 9.57
CA GLY A 276 -9.35 -28.64 8.37
C GLY A 276 -8.94 -27.38 7.59
N ASP A 277 -7.97 -26.59 8.08
CA ASP A 277 -7.46 -25.44 7.33
C ASP A 277 -6.49 -25.87 6.22
N SER A 278 -6.58 -25.20 5.06
CA SER A 278 -5.52 -25.27 4.05
C SER A 278 -4.29 -24.51 4.57
N PRO A 279 -3.09 -25.12 4.67
CA PRO A 279 -1.88 -24.47 5.19
C PRO A 279 -1.53 -23.14 4.49
N THR A 280 -1.99 -22.96 3.24
CA THR A 280 -1.80 -21.77 2.40
C THR A 280 -2.63 -20.54 2.80
N LYS A 281 -3.64 -20.67 3.68
CA LYS A 281 -4.44 -19.55 4.19
C LYS A 281 -3.80 -18.84 5.39
N VAL A 282 -2.93 -19.52 6.12
CA VAL A 282 -2.29 -19.04 7.36
C VAL A 282 -0.78 -18.83 7.21
N ALA A 283 -0.28 -18.99 5.99
CA ALA A 283 1.12 -18.79 5.67
C ALA A 283 1.41 -17.31 5.39
N LEU A 284 2.56 -16.84 5.88
CA LEU A 284 3.17 -15.61 5.39
C LEU A 284 3.46 -15.78 3.90
N LYS A 285 3.26 -14.72 3.12
CA LYS A 285 3.48 -14.74 1.68
C LYS A 285 4.48 -13.66 1.31
N ARG A 286 5.48 -14.00 0.52
CA ARG A 286 6.26 -12.98 -0.18
C ARG A 286 5.36 -12.35 -1.23
N VAL A 287 5.11 -11.05 -1.09
CA VAL A 287 4.22 -10.29 -1.99
C VAL A 287 4.97 -9.47 -3.03
N ARG A 288 6.23 -9.09 -2.76
CA ARG A 288 7.10 -8.41 -3.73
C ARG A 288 8.58 -8.54 -3.36
N THR A 289 9.44 -8.17 -4.30
CA THR A 289 10.86 -7.94 -4.09
C THR A 289 11.20 -6.52 -4.54
N MET A 290 11.92 -5.75 -3.73
CA MET A 290 12.30 -4.35 -4.00
C MET A 290 13.81 -4.21 -3.88
N THR A 291 14.48 -3.60 -4.86
CA THR A 291 15.93 -3.38 -4.78
C THR A 291 16.28 -2.38 -3.67
N LEU A 292 17.51 -2.47 -3.14
CA LEU A 292 17.98 -1.52 -2.13
C LEU A 292 18.03 -0.09 -2.68
N ALA A 293 18.36 0.07 -3.96
CA ALA A 293 18.32 1.37 -4.65
C ALA A 293 16.89 1.96 -4.70
N ALA A 294 15.88 1.15 -4.99
CA ALA A 294 14.48 1.61 -4.97
C ALA A 294 14.04 2.00 -3.55
N PHE A 295 14.47 1.24 -2.55
CA PHE A 295 14.22 1.55 -1.14
C PHE A 295 14.91 2.84 -0.66
N GLU A 296 16.17 3.06 -1.05
CA GLU A 296 16.90 4.31 -0.76
C GLU A 296 16.15 5.51 -1.32
N GLN A 297 15.70 5.41 -2.58
CA GLN A 297 14.87 6.44 -3.18
C GLN A 297 13.60 6.66 -2.36
N MET A 298 12.96 5.62 -1.84
CA MET A 298 11.80 5.73 -0.94
C MET A 298 12.09 6.55 0.32
N LEU A 299 13.22 6.30 0.96
CA LEU A 299 13.60 6.99 2.19
C LEU A 299 13.94 8.45 1.94
N VAL A 300 14.66 8.73 0.86
CA VAL A 300 14.91 10.10 0.39
C VAL A 300 13.58 10.81 0.08
N ARG A 301 12.59 10.11 -0.51
CA ARG A 301 11.23 10.64 -0.73
C ARG A 301 10.49 11.01 0.56
N LYS A 302 10.74 10.29 1.66
CA LYS A 302 10.17 10.61 2.98
C LYS A 302 10.90 11.75 3.70
N GLY A 303 11.96 12.32 3.11
CA GLY A 303 12.84 13.25 3.82
C GLY A 303 13.60 12.58 4.96
N GLN A 304 13.72 11.26 4.93
CA GLN A 304 14.30 10.41 5.97
C GLN A 304 15.43 9.56 5.37
N PRO A 305 16.49 10.17 4.80
CA PRO A 305 17.60 9.39 4.29
C PRO A 305 18.21 8.54 5.41
N ASP A 306 18.54 7.29 5.11
CA ASP A 306 19.10 6.37 6.10
C ASP A 306 20.61 6.21 5.90
N GLY A 307 21.37 6.55 6.93
CA GLY A 307 22.83 6.50 6.93
C GLY A 307 23.38 5.08 6.72
N ASN A 308 22.59 4.04 7.02
CA ASN A 308 22.96 2.66 6.78
C ASN A 308 23.21 2.39 5.30
N ILE A 309 22.46 3.01 4.39
CA ILE A 309 22.63 2.81 2.94
C ILE A 309 23.97 3.38 2.47
N THR A 310 24.34 4.56 2.96
CA THR A 310 25.66 5.15 2.71
C THR A 310 26.78 4.21 3.14
N PHE A 311 26.63 3.61 4.32
CA PHE A 311 27.64 2.70 4.86
C PHE A 311 27.73 1.39 4.05
N ILE A 312 26.60 0.83 3.62
CA ILE A 312 26.58 -0.33 2.71
C ILE A 312 27.31 0.00 1.40
N ARG A 313 27.05 1.18 0.82
CA ARG A 313 27.69 1.63 -0.43
C ARG A 313 29.20 1.79 -0.30
N GLN A 314 29.70 2.16 0.87
CA GLN A 314 31.13 2.25 1.17
C GLN A 314 31.79 0.88 1.42
N THR A 315 30.99 -0.11 1.81
CA THR A 315 31.45 -1.44 2.23
C THR A 315 31.50 -2.44 1.07
N LEU A 316 30.60 -2.32 0.10
CA LEU A 316 30.45 -3.25 -1.01
C LEU A 316 30.91 -2.66 -2.35
N THR A 317 31.21 -3.53 -3.31
CA THR A 317 31.39 -3.11 -4.70
C THR A 317 30.06 -2.64 -5.32
N PRO A 318 30.05 -1.79 -6.36
CA PRO A 318 28.82 -1.37 -7.04
C PRO A 318 27.96 -2.54 -7.52
N ALA A 319 28.59 -3.56 -8.11
CA ALA A 319 27.87 -4.74 -8.61
C ALA A 319 27.23 -5.59 -7.49
N GLU A 320 27.83 -5.63 -6.30
CA GLU A 320 27.22 -6.28 -5.14
C GLU A 320 26.07 -5.45 -4.58
N PHE A 321 26.24 -4.12 -4.48
CA PHE A 321 25.21 -3.19 -4.04
C PHE A 321 23.96 -3.28 -4.92
N ASP A 322 24.13 -3.29 -6.24
CA ASP A 322 23.03 -3.32 -7.21
C ASP A 322 22.20 -4.63 -7.14
N ARG A 323 22.76 -5.70 -6.57
CA ARG A 323 22.07 -6.98 -6.37
C ARG A 323 21.28 -7.04 -5.06
N LEU A 324 21.48 -6.09 -4.15
CA LEU A 324 20.78 -6.08 -2.88
C LEU A 324 19.30 -5.77 -3.06
N SER A 325 18.46 -6.54 -2.37
CA SER A 325 17.02 -6.37 -2.41
C SER A 325 16.36 -6.83 -1.10
N PHE A 326 15.16 -6.32 -0.86
CA PHE A 326 14.23 -6.77 0.16
C PHE A 326 13.16 -7.66 -0.47
N ASP A 327 12.93 -8.85 0.10
CA ASP A 327 11.66 -9.54 -0.04
C ASP A 327 10.68 -8.92 0.97
N ILE A 328 9.52 -8.48 0.49
CA ILE A 328 8.44 -7.96 1.34
C ILE A 328 7.43 -9.07 1.57
N TRP A 329 7.15 -9.31 2.84
CA TRP A 329 6.26 -10.36 3.32
C TRP A 329 4.98 -9.77 3.87
N GLU A 330 3.88 -10.49 3.69
CA GLU A 330 2.58 -10.16 4.25
C GLU A 330 2.01 -11.36 5.01
N ASP A 331 1.38 -11.08 6.14
CA ASP A 331 0.45 -11.99 6.80
C ASP A 331 -0.99 -11.70 6.36
N PRO A 332 -1.56 -12.50 5.45
CA PRO A 332 -2.89 -12.22 4.88
C PRO A 332 -4.02 -12.30 5.91
N ALA A 333 -3.78 -12.89 7.09
CA ALA A 333 -4.78 -12.98 8.16
C ALA A 333 -4.89 -11.68 8.97
N THR A 334 -3.80 -10.91 9.05
CA THR A 334 -3.69 -9.74 9.93
C THR A 334 -3.40 -8.44 9.17
N GLY A 335 -2.96 -8.53 7.91
CA GLY A 335 -2.48 -7.38 7.14
C GLY A 335 -1.09 -6.89 7.56
N ALA A 336 -0.39 -7.60 8.46
CA ALA A 336 0.97 -7.24 8.82
C ALA A 336 1.90 -7.39 7.63
N THR A 337 2.72 -6.38 7.36
CA THR A 337 3.72 -6.35 6.30
C THR A 337 5.09 -6.09 6.89
N PHE A 338 6.12 -6.76 6.37
CA PHE A 338 7.49 -6.57 6.83
C PHE A 338 8.52 -6.85 5.73
N GLY A 339 9.59 -6.05 5.68
CA GLY A 339 10.71 -6.25 4.76
C GLY A 339 11.83 -7.12 5.34
N VAL A 340 12.36 -8.03 4.54
CA VAL A 340 13.47 -8.94 4.89
C VAL A 340 14.50 -8.92 3.75
N PRO A 341 15.81 -8.88 4.01
CA PRO A 341 16.81 -8.99 2.95
C PRO A 341 16.60 -10.28 2.14
N ALA A 342 16.54 -10.18 0.80
CA ALA A 342 16.25 -11.33 -0.06
C ALA A 342 17.36 -12.41 -0.01
N SER A 343 18.54 -12.05 0.51
CA SER A 343 19.69 -12.94 0.71
C SER A 343 19.52 -13.91 1.89
N VAL A 344 18.60 -13.64 2.83
CA VAL A 344 18.43 -14.47 4.03
C VAL A 344 17.25 -15.44 3.90
N LYS A 345 17.41 -16.61 4.50
CA LYS A 345 16.35 -17.63 4.53
C LYS A 345 15.48 -17.43 5.77
N LEU A 346 14.25 -16.98 5.53
CA LEU A 346 13.23 -16.82 6.56
C LEU A 346 12.58 -18.17 6.89
N ALA A 347 12.44 -18.51 8.17
CA ALA A 347 11.89 -19.79 8.64
C ALA A 347 11.11 -19.65 9.96
N TRP A 348 10.14 -20.55 10.21
CA TRP A 348 9.47 -20.63 11.50
C TRP A 348 10.35 -21.28 12.56
N ASN A 349 10.41 -20.69 13.74
CA ASN A 349 11.11 -21.23 14.90
C ASN A 349 10.14 -21.50 16.07
N ALA A 350 9.85 -22.78 16.28
CA ALA A 350 8.95 -23.22 17.35
C ALA A 350 9.47 -22.90 18.76
N GLY A 351 10.80 -22.80 18.95
CA GLY A 351 11.39 -22.49 20.25
C GLY A 351 11.13 -21.07 20.74
N ILE A 352 10.84 -20.14 19.83
CA ILE A 352 10.53 -18.74 20.14
C ILE A 352 9.16 -18.29 19.62
N ALA A 353 8.38 -19.22 19.06
CA ALA A 353 7.06 -18.98 18.46
C ALA A 353 7.04 -17.76 17.51
N ALA A 354 8.09 -17.64 16.70
CA ALA A 354 8.28 -16.52 15.79
C ALA A 354 8.99 -17.01 14.53
N VAL A 355 8.97 -16.17 13.51
CA VAL A 355 9.72 -16.39 12.29
C VAL A 355 11.08 -15.70 12.44
N ASP A 356 12.15 -16.36 12.02
CA ASP A 356 13.49 -15.79 12.13
C ASP A 356 14.32 -16.03 10.88
N ALA A 357 15.38 -15.24 10.75
CA ALA A 357 16.43 -15.41 9.76
C ALA A 357 17.75 -14.94 10.36
N SER A 358 18.86 -15.45 9.83
CA SER A 358 20.20 -15.05 10.23
C SER A 358 21.00 -14.53 9.04
N THR A 359 22.01 -13.71 9.33
CA THR A 359 23.05 -13.41 8.34
C THR A 359 23.74 -14.70 7.91
N PRO A 360 24.40 -14.73 6.73
CA PRO A 360 25.10 -15.92 6.25
C PRO A 360 26.05 -16.57 7.28
N SER A 361 26.75 -15.78 8.09
CA SER A 361 27.63 -16.31 9.16
C SER A 361 26.90 -16.74 10.44
N GLY A 362 25.62 -16.44 10.59
CA GLY A 362 24.85 -16.69 11.80
C GLY A 362 25.11 -15.68 12.95
N LYS A 363 26.03 -14.72 12.76
CA LYS A 363 26.43 -13.77 13.81
C LYS A 363 25.36 -12.74 14.18
N ALA A 364 24.43 -12.45 13.27
CA ALA A 364 23.27 -11.64 13.57
C ALA A 364 21.98 -12.31 13.09
N ARG A 365 20.87 -11.94 13.72
CA ARG A 365 19.57 -12.60 13.60
C ARG A 365 18.46 -11.58 13.63
N MET A 366 17.45 -11.78 12.78
CA MET A 366 16.16 -11.11 12.88
C MET A 366 15.09 -12.07 13.41
N ILE A 367 14.17 -11.56 14.21
CA ILE A 367 13.05 -12.28 14.79
C ILE A 367 11.79 -11.45 14.54
N ILE A 368 10.80 -12.04 13.90
CA ILE A 368 9.57 -11.41 13.46
C ILE A 368 8.38 -12.19 14.03
N GLY A 369 7.58 -11.52 14.84
CA GLY A 369 6.39 -12.08 15.46
C GLY A 369 5.15 -11.37 14.96
N VAL A 370 4.18 -12.13 14.45
CA VAL A 370 2.83 -11.62 14.17
C VAL A 370 1.88 -12.35 15.11
N LEU A 371 1.19 -11.63 15.98
CA LEU A 371 0.36 -12.22 17.03
C LEU A 371 -1.04 -11.59 17.03
N THR A 372 -2.06 -12.42 17.23
CA THR A 372 -3.44 -11.96 17.42
C THR A 372 -3.86 -12.19 18.86
N SER A 373 -4.36 -11.14 19.51
CA SER A 373 -4.83 -11.18 20.91
C SER A 373 -6.36 -11.05 20.99
N PRO A 374 -6.99 -11.29 22.16
CA PRO A 374 -8.45 -11.11 22.34
C PRO A 374 -8.94 -9.67 22.19
N SER A 375 -8.11 -8.68 22.54
CA SER A 375 -8.43 -7.25 22.47
C SER A 375 -7.18 -6.41 22.13
N TYR A 376 -7.37 -5.12 21.84
CA TYR A 376 -6.27 -4.16 21.69
C TYR A 376 -5.44 -4.02 22.97
N ALA A 377 -6.09 -4.02 24.14
CA ALA A 377 -5.39 -4.01 25.43
C ALA A 377 -4.51 -5.26 25.62
N ASP A 378 -5.05 -6.44 25.27
CA ASP A 378 -4.28 -7.69 25.34
C ASP A 378 -3.12 -7.72 24.36
N ALA A 379 -3.28 -7.17 23.15
CA ALA A 379 -2.19 -7.07 22.18
C ALA A 379 -1.03 -6.23 22.74
N LYS A 380 -1.33 -5.09 23.38
CA LYS A 380 -0.33 -4.21 24.01
C LYS A 380 0.38 -4.83 25.20
N VAL A 381 -0.29 -5.69 25.97
CA VAL A 381 0.25 -6.26 27.21
C VAL A 381 0.71 -7.70 26.98
N SER A 382 -0.24 -8.61 26.82
CA SER A 382 -0.01 -10.06 26.72
C SER A 382 0.68 -10.45 25.41
N GLY A 383 0.24 -9.90 24.28
CA GLY A 383 0.85 -10.12 22.97
C GLY A 383 2.31 -9.64 22.94
N ARG A 384 2.56 -8.44 23.48
CA ARG A 384 3.91 -7.89 23.64
C ARG A 384 4.78 -8.79 24.51
N GLN A 385 4.26 -9.21 25.67
CA GLN A 385 5.01 -10.08 26.58
C GLN A 385 5.36 -11.42 25.93
N ALA A 386 4.42 -12.02 25.20
CA ALA A 386 4.63 -13.27 24.48
C ALA A 386 5.79 -13.16 23.47
N PHE A 387 5.85 -12.07 22.70
CA PHE A 387 6.94 -11.82 21.76
C PHE A 387 8.29 -11.54 22.44
N LEU A 388 8.31 -10.76 23.53
CA LEU A 388 9.56 -10.33 24.18
C LEU A 388 10.17 -11.38 25.11
N ASN A 389 9.37 -12.30 25.66
CA ASN A 389 9.83 -13.36 26.56
C ASN A 389 11.04 -14.16 26.04
N PRO A 390 11.07 -14.65 24.78
CA PRO A 390 12.26 -15.32 24.24
C PRO A 390 13.45 -14.37 24.07
N ILE A 391 13.22 -13.12 23.67
CA ILE A 391 14.27 -12.12 23.38
C ILE A 391 15.00 -11.68 24.65
N VAL A 392 14.26 -11.44 25.74
CA VAL A 392 14.84 -11.04 27.04
C VAL A 392 15.83 -12.09 27.56
N LYS A 393 15.66 -13.36 27.19
CA LYS A 393 16.53 -14.46 27.61
C LYS A 393 17.84 -14.56 26.82
N LEU A 394 18.00 -13.85 25.70
CA LEU A 394 19.20 -13.96 24.85
C LEU A 394 20.44 -13.33 25.50
N ALA A 395 20.26 -12.22 26.21
CA ALA A 395 21.38 -11.46 26.78
C ALA A 395 21.13 -11.05 28.24
N GLN A 396 22.20 -10.65 28.91
CA GLN A 396 22.16 -9.82 30.11
C GLN A 396 22.07 -8.37 29.65
N TRP A 397 20.86 -7.84 29.60
CA TRP A 397 20.58 -6.50 29.07
C TRP A 397 20.89 -5.41 30.10
N LYS A 398 21.53 -4.32 29.67
CA LYS A 398 21.71 -3.10 30.48
C LYS A 398 20.35 -2.48 30.83
N GLN A 399 19.45 -2.44 29.86
CA GLN A 399 18.03 -2.14 30.02
C GLN A 399 17.22 -3.27 29.39
N SER A 400 16.26 -3.83 30.12
CA SER A 400 15.46 -4.95 29.60
C SER A 400 14.60 -4.51 28.40
N PRO A 401 14.60 -5.26 27.28
CA PRO A 401 13.68 -5.04 26.16
C PRO A 401 12.21 -5.04 26.58
N ALA A 402 11.85 -5.76 27.65
CA ALA A 402 10.49 -5.77 28.22
C ALA A 402 10.02 -4.39 28.72
N SER A 403 10.95 -3.45 28.95
CA SER A 403 10.64 -2.07 29.35
C SER A 403 10.08 -1.21 28.22
N LEU A 404 10.12 -1.67 26.95
CA LEU A 404 9.62 -0.89 25.81
C LEU A 404 8.10 -0.68 25.93
N THR A 405 7.68 0.55 26.23
CA THR A 405 6.27 0.93 26.35
C THR A 405 5.71 1.35 25.00
N LEU A 406 4.49 0.93 24.67
CA LEU A 406 3.83 1.32 23.43
C LEU A 406 3.07 2.63 23.61
N SER A 407 3.45 3.66 22.85
CA SER A 407 2.75 4.94 22.78
C SER A 407 1.69 4.93 21.68
N ARG A 408 0.58 5.64 21.90
CA ARG A 408 -0.44 5.84 20.87
C ARG A 408 0.11 6.80 19.82
N ASP A 409 -0.20 6.54 18.54
CA ASP A 409 0.09 7.49 17.46
C ASP A 409 -1.18 8.31 17.15
N GLY A 410 -1.07 9.64 17.27
CA GLY A 410 -2.14 10.60 16.95
C GLY A 410 -3.53 10.30 17.56
N ASP A 411 -4.57 10.57 16.76
CA ASP A 411 -5.99 10.40 17.12
C ASP A 411 -6.53 8.96 16.92
N SER A 412 -5.68 8.02 16.48
CA SER A 412 -6.12 6.66 16.18
C SER A 412 -6.49 5.89 17.45
N VAL A 413 -7.74 5.41 17.51
CA VAL A 413 -8.28 4.86 18.76
C VAL A 413 -7.62 3.53 19.14
N GLU A 414 -7.16 2.74 18.17
CA GLU A 414 -6.61 1.39 18.38
C GLU A 414 -5.28 1.16 17.65
N TYR A 415 -4.39 2.15 17.65
CA TYR A 415 -3.04 1.99 17.10
C TYR A 415 -1.99 2.44 18.13
N ALA A 416 -0.90 1.70 18.25
CA ALA A 416 0.24 2.07 19.08
C ALA A 416 1.53 1.47 18.54
N ASN A 417 2.61 2.23 18.53
CA ASN A 417 3.92 1.74 18.14
C ASN A 417 5.00 2.27 19.10
N ASN A 418 6.15 1.60 19.13
CA ASN A 418 7.39 2.15 19.65
C ASN A 418 8.57 1.33 19.11
N ALA A 419 9.73 1.95 18.98
CA ALA A 419 10.98 1.31 18.65
C ALA A 419 12.11 1.81 19.54
N ASN A 420 13.05 0.94 19.91
CA ASN A 420 14.21 1.33 20.71
C ASN A 420 15.40 0.39 20.49
N PHE A 421 16.59 0.87 20.85
CA PHE A 421 17.82 0.12 20.86
C PHE A 421 18.16 -0.33 22.28
N PHE A 422 18.59 -1.59 22.42
CA PHE A 422 19.02 -2.16 23.68
C PHE A 422 20.42 -2.74 23.54
N HIS A 423 21.19 -2.66 24.61
CA HIS A 423 22.57 -3.14 24.68
C HIS A 423 22.69 -4.15 25.81
N GLY A 424 23.53 -5.16 25.63
CA GLY A 424 23.73 -6.20 26.63
C GLY A 424 24.94 -7.07 26.34
N VAL A 425 25.03 -8.16 27.09
CA VAL A 425 26.04 -9.20 26.90
C VAL A 425 25.34 -10.52 26.61
N ASP A 426 25.64 -11.14 25.47
CA ASP A 426 25.07 -12.42 25.07
C ASP A 426 25.36 -13.49 26.14
N ARG A 427 24.32 -14.21 26.57
CA ARG A 427 24.46 -15.18 27.67
C ARG A 427 25.23 -16.44 27.29
N SER A 428 25.27 -16.78 26.01
CA SER A 428 25.95 -17.96 25.48
C SER A 428 27.41 -17.69 25.15
N THR A 429 27.74 -16.51 24.63
CA THR A 429 29.09 -16.17 24.17
C THR A 429 29.85 -15.21 25.09
N GLY A 430 29.15 -14.50 25.98
CA GLY A 430 29.74 -13.46 26.82
C GLY A 430 30.15 -12.20 26.04
N GLN A 431 29.79 -12.08 24.76
CA GLN A 431 30.18 -10.95 23.92
C GLN A 431 29.18 -9.79 24.02
N PRO A 432 29.64 -8.53 23.84
CA PRO A 432 28.75 -7.39 23.74
C PRO A 432 27.82 -7.48 22.53
N VAL A 433 26.54 -7.21 22.76
CA VAL A 433 25.48 -7.33 21.74
C VAL A 433 24.52 -6.14 21.79
N SER A 434 23.87 -5.92 20.65
CA SER A 434 22.82 -4.92 20.48
C SER A 434 21.53 -5.56 19.97
N LEU A 435 20.41 -4.89 20.24
CA LEU A 435 19.08 -5.23 19.77
C LEU A 435 18.39 -3.98 19.26
N ASN A 436 18.02 -3.96 17.99
CA ASN A 436 17.06 -3.01 17.44
C ASN A 436 15.67 -3.65 17.50
N LEU A 437 14.76 -3.07 18.27
CA LEU A 437 13.43 -3.62 18.51
C LEU A 437 12.37 -2.62 18.08
N SER A 438 11.45 -3.06 17.23
CA SER A 438 10.25 -2.33 16.82
C SER A 438 9.01 -3.15 17.19
N LEU A 439 8.00 -2.50 17.75
CA LEU A 439 6.72 -3.09 18.10
C LEU A 439 5.60 -2.19 17.59
N THR A 440 4.63 -2.79 16.89
CA THR A 440 3.43 -2.11 16.40
C THR A 440 2.20 -2.92 16.77
N VAL A 441 1.15 -2.23 17.20
CA VAL A 441 -0.17 -2.80 17.50
C VAL A 441 -1.23 -2.05 16.71
N SER A 442 -2.07 -2.80 15.99
CA SER A 442 -3.24 -2.29 15.27
C SER A 442 -4.46 -3.16 15.62
N GLY A 443 -5.46 -2.59 16.28
CA GLY A 443 -6.58 -3.32 16.84
C GLY A 443 -6.10 -4.49 17.71
N ARG A 444 -6.48 -5.71 17.35
CA ARG A 444 -6.12 -6.93 18.10
C ARG A 444 -4.77 -7.54 17.70
N GLN A 445 -4.04 -6.92 16.78
CA GLN A 445 -2.87 -7.49 16.15
C GLN A 445 -1.60 -6.84 16.69
N LEU A 446 -0.55 -7.64 16.90
CA LEU A 446 0.80 -7.18 17.22
C LEU A 446 1.77 -7.67 16.16
N LEU A 447 2.60 -6.75 15.66
CA LEU A 447 3.77 -7.01 14.85
C LEU A 447 5.00 -6.64 15.67
N GLY A 448 5.85 -7.61 15.96
CA GLY A 448 7.15 -7.41 16.58
C GLY A 448 8.27 -7.71 15.59
N TYR A 449 9.27 -6.83 15.53
CA TYR A 449 10.44 -6.98 14.68
C TYR A 449 11.68 -6.68 15.53
N ALA A 450 12.52 -7.69 15.73
CA ALA A 450 13.74 -7.61 16.52
C ALA A 450 14.96 -7.99 15.68
N VAL A 451 16.00 -7.17 15.68
CA VAL A 451 17.30 -7.45 15.04
C VAL A 451 18.36 -7.49 16.12
N TYR A 452 18.93 -8.67 16.32
CA TYR A 452 19.90 -9.02 17.35
C TYR A 452 21.26 -9.31 16.73
N GLY A 453 22.33 -8.73 17.25
CA GLY A 453 23.68 -8.94 16.70
C GLY A 453 24.79 -8.37 17.59
N PRO A 454 26.05 -8.44 17.13
CA PRO A 454 27.17 -7.87 17.87
C PRO A 454 27.01 -6.35 18.05
N GLU A 455 27.61 -5.81 19.11
CA GLU A 455 27.62 -4.36 19.35
C GLU A 455 28.62 -3.64 18.41
N ASP A 456 29.79 -4.23 18.17
CA ASP A 456 30.82 -3.69 17.27
C ASP A 456 30.71 -4.32 15.87
N ILE A 457 29.69 -3.88 15.13
CA ILE A 457 29.32 -4.46 13.84
C ILE A 457 30.42 -4.32 12.77
N ALA A 458 31.24 -3.27 12.85
CA ALA A 458 32.31 -3.02 11.88
C ALA A 458 33.51 -3.98 12.09
N ARG A 459 33.79 -4.33 13.35
CA ARG A 459 34.83 -5.30 13.69
C ARG A 459 34.37 -6.74 13.52
N ASP A 460 33.13 -7.02 13.95
CA ASP A 460 32.70 -8.40 14.19
C ASP A 460 31.95 -9.04 13.01
N LEU A 461 31.52 -8.24 12.01
CA LEU A 461 30.83 -8.73 10.81
C LEU A 461 31.69 -8.59 9.55
N SER A 462 31.57 -9.57 8.65
CA SER A 462 32.11 -9.45 7.30
C SER A 462 31.37 -8.35 6.51
N PRO A 463 31.94 -7.78 5.43
CA PRO A 463 31.24 -6.80 4.58
C PRO A 463 29.83 -7.21 4.15
N GLN A 464 29.66 -8.48 3.77
CA GLN A 464 28.36 -9.04 3.35
C GLN A 464 27.39 -9.25 4.52
N ASP A 465 27.86 -9.73 5.67
CA ASP A 465 27.03 -9.85 6.87
C ASP A 465 26.62 -8.47 7.41
N LEU A 466 27.54 -7.50 7.36
CA LEU A 466 27.33 -6.12 7.78
C LEU A 466 26.27 -5.46 6.92
N ALA A 467 26.37 -5.60 5.59
CA ALA A 467 25.34 -5.11 4.69
C ALA A 467 23.98 -5.78 4.95
N THR A 468 23.96 -7.10 5.13
CA THR A 468 22.74 -7.84 5.44
C THR A 468 22.14 -7.38 6.77
N TYR A 469 22.95 -7.23 7.82
CA TYR A 469 22.54 -6.77 9.15
C TYR A 469 21.93 -5.38 9.12
N LEU A 470 22.58 -4.44 8.43
CA LEU A 470 22.07 -3.09 8.25
C LEU A 470 20.74 -3.09 7.46
N MET A 471 20.61 -3.94 6.45
CA MET A 471 19.32 -4.15 5.79
C MET A 471 18.25 -4.72 6.73
N MET A 472 18.59 -5.65 7.64
CA MET A 472 17.64 -6.12 8.67
C MET A 472 17.14 -4.96 9.53
N GLN A 473 18.04 -4.07 9.97
CA GLN A 473 17.68 -2.90 10.78
C GLN A 473 16.77 -1.95 10.01
N MET A 474 17.08 -1.67 8.75
CA MET A 474 16.21 -0.87 7.88
C MET A 474 14.82 -1.50 7.70
N GLY A 475 14.76 -2.83 7.58
CA GLY A 475 13.51 -3.59 7.51
C GLY A 475 12.62 -3.36 8.74
N ALA A 476 13.22 -3.43 9.93
CA ALA A 476 12.53 -3.23 11.21
C ALA A 476 12.05 -1.78 11.46
N GLN A 477 12.73 -0.80 10.87
CA GLN A 477 12.43 0.61 11.10
C GLN A 477 11.47 1.19 10.06
N ASN A 478 11.58 0.75 8.81
CA ASN A 478 10.98 1.45 7.68
C ASN A 478 10.02 0.60 6.85
N LEU A 479 10.08 -0.72 6.99
CA LEU A 479 9.34 -1.66 6.16
C LEU A 479 8.42 -2.57 6.96
N SER A 480 8.17 -2.29 8.23
CA SER A 480 7.29 -3.09 9.10
C SER A 480 6.10 -2.28 9.61
N ASP A 481 4.89 -2.63 9.18
CA ASP A 481 3.65 -2.02 9.65
C ASP A 481 2.43 -2.90 9.32
N PHE A 482 1.23 -2.47 9.70
CA PHE A 482 -0.02 -3.03 9.20
C PHE A 482 -0.50 -2.26 7.96
N ALA A 483 -1.04 -2.97 6.96
CA ALA A 483 -1.83 -2.32 5.92
C ALA A 483 -3.00 -1.58 6.57
N ALA A 484 -3.23 -0.32 6.18
CA ALA A 484 -4.30 0.51 6.74
C ALA A 484 -5.66 -0.20 6.59
N HIS A 485 -6.46 -0.19 7.66
CA HIS A 485 -7.79 -0.80 7.72
C HIS A 485 -8.90 0.21 7.46
#